data_AF-A0A942LED5-F1
#
_entry.id   AF-A0A942LED5-F1
#
_cell.length_a   1.000
_cell.length_b   1.000
_cell.length_c   1.000
_cell.angle_alpha   90.00
_cell.angle_beta   90.00
_cell.angle_gamma   90.00
#
_symmetry.space_group_name_H-M   'P 1'
#
loop_
_entity.id
_entity.type
_entity.pdbx_description
1 polymer ?
#
loop_
_entity_poly.entity_id
_entity_poly.type
_entity_poly.pdbx_seq_one_letter_code
_entity_poly.pdbx_strand_id
1 'polypeptide(L)'
;RLWGVPQRAEYHPEVDTGVHLMMVLDMSARLGASLPVRFACLCHDLGKGSTPADVLPRHIGHEERSARLLRKVCERLRVPVDCRELADVVAREHGNIHRSSDFNAAALLRLLERCDALRKPARFAEVLLACECDARGRLGFEENAYPQRPRLLQALAAAQSVVTADIAAQAQAAGLSGPKVGALIHQARVVAVAVAEVGVDGADGSSK
;
A
#
# COMPACT_ATOMS: atom_id res chain seq x y z
N ARG A 1 18.38 6.95 -12.74
CA ARG A 1 19.62 6.64 -11.97
C ARG A 1 19.22 6.51 -10.51
N LEU A 2 19.47 5.36 -9.87
CA LEU A 2 19.12 5.13 -8.45
C LEU A 2 20.36 4.98 -7.55
N TRP A 3 21.45 4.43 -8.09
CA TRP A 3 22.75 4.41 -7.41
C TRP A 3 23.35 5.81 -7.27
N GLY A 4 23.86 6.09 -6.08
CA GLY A 4 24.37 7.37 -5.62
C GLY A 4 23.29 8.35 -5.16
N VAL A 5 22.03 7.90 -5.02
CA VAL A 5 20.92 8.77 -4.58
C VAL A 5 20.71 8.56 -3.08
N PRO A 6 21.02 9.56 -2.24
CA PRO A 6 21.04 9.41 -0.79
C PRO A 6 19.64 9.44 -0.18
N GLN A 7 19.44 8.60 0.84
CA GLN A 7 18.24 8.47 1.66
C GLN A 7 18.55 8.85 3.12
N ARG A 8 17.51 9.04 3.93
CA ARG A 8 17.65 9.31 5.37
C ARG A 8 18.09 8.04 6.12
N ALA A 9 19.27 8.07 6.71
CA ALA A 9 19.86 6.93 7.43
C ALA A 9 18.98 6.38 8.57
N GLU A 10 18.12 7.20 9.19
CA GLU A 10 17.22 6.73 10.25
C GLU A 10 16.19 5.69 9.76
N TYR A 11 15.80 5.77 8.48
CA TYR A 11 14.81 4.88 7.88
C TYR A 11 15.44 3.90 6.89
N HIS A 12 16.59 4.26 6.33
CA HIS A 12 17.33 3.54 5.30
C HIS A 12 18.81 3.50 5.72
N PRO A 13 19.21 2.60 6.63
CA PRO A 13 20.57 2.55 7.16
C PRO A 13 21.63 2.29 6.08
N GLU A 14 21.24 1.69 4.95
CA GLU A 14 22.06 1.51 3.75
C GLU A 14 22.35 2.81 2.99
N VAL A 15 21.60 3.88 3.27
CA VAL A 15 21.67 5.25 2.70
C VAL A 15 21.42 5.33 1.19
N ASP A 16 21.88 4.39 0.37
CA ASP A 16 21.80 4.46 -1.08
C ASP A 16 20.49 3.85 -1.61
N THR A 17 19.77 4.59 -2.45
CA THR A 17 18.50 4.12 -3.04
C THR A 17 18.68 2.90 -3.95
N GLY A 18 19.80 2.79 -4.65
CA GLY A 18 20.10 1.64 -5.51
C GLY A 18 20.46 0.39 -4.68
N VAL A 19 21.19 0.56 -3.58
CA VAL A 19 21.45 -0.53 -2.63
C VAL A 19 20.15 -1.02 -1.99
N HIS A 20 19.31 -0.09 -1.50
CA HIS A 20 17.97 -0.40 -0.98
C HIS A 20 17.16 -1.25 -1.96
N LEU A 21 17.07 -0.81 -3.22
CA LEU A 21 16.36 -1.55 -4.26
C LEU A 21 16.81 -3.01 -4.39
N MET A 22 18.12 -3.27 -4.34
CA MET A 22 18.63 -4.64 -4.44
C MET A 22 18.24 -5.47 -3.22
N MET A 23 18.30 -4.90 -2.02
CA MET A 23 17.87 -5.56 -0.78
C MET A 23 16.37 -5.88 -0.79
N VAL A 24 15.54 -4.98 -1.32
CA VAL A 24 14.10 -5.23 -1.53
C VAL A 24 13.87 -6.39 -2.51
N LEU A 25 14.65 -6.48 -3.59
CA LEU A 25 14.55 -7.59 -4.54
C LEU A 25 14.99 -8.92 -3.93
N ASP A 26 16.07 -8.94 -3.15
CA ASP A 26 16.52 -10.12 -2.40
C ASP A 26 15.45 -10.57 -1.39
N MET A 27 14.83 -9.62 -0.68
CA MET A 27 13.71 -9.91 0.22
C MET A 27 12.52 -10.49 -0.54
N SER A 28 12.15 -9.93 -1.69
CA SER A 28 11.08 -10.48 -2.53
C SER A 28 11.38 -11.91 -3.00
N ALA A 29 12.65 -12.22 -3.23
CA ALA A 29 13.08 -13.59 -3.55
C ALA A 29 12.94 -14.53 -2.36
N ARG A 30 13.42 -14.09 -1.19
CA ARG A 30 13.33 -14.83 0.07
C ARG A 30 11.90 -15.14 0.48
N LEU A 31 10.97 -14.20 0.28
CA LEU A 31 9.55 -14.39 0.58
C LEU A 31 8.78 -15.14 -0.51
N GLY A 32 9.45 -15.64 -1.55
CA GLY A 32 8.82 -16.43 -2.62
C GLY A 32 7.82 -15.63 -3.45
N ALA A 33 8.01 -14.31 -3.58
CA ALA A 33 7.06 -13.43 -4.21
C ALA A 33 6.80 -13.75 -5.70
N SER A 34 5.59 -13.47 -6.17
CA SER A 34 5.19 -13.63 -7.57
C SER A 34 5.91 -12.63 -8.49
N LEU A 35 5.87 -12.86 -9.81
CA LEU A 35 6.44 -11.94 -10.78
C LEU A 35 5.86 -10.51 -10.68
N PRO A 36 4.52 -10.31 -10.57
CA PRO A 36 3.94 -8.98 -10.35
C PRO A 36 4.49 -8.26 -9.11
N VAL A 37 4.68 -8.97 -7.99
CA VAL A 37 5.24 -8.40 -6.76
C VAL A 37 6.70 -8.00 -6.94
N ARG A 38 7.53 -8.88 -7.52
CA ARG A 38 8.95 -8.57 -7.80
C ARG A 38 9.09 -7.36 -8.73
N PHE A 39 8.23 -7.26 -9.74
CA PHE A 39 8.22 -6.12 -10.65
C PHE A 39 7.79 -4.82 -9.95
N ALA A 40 6.83 -4.88 -9.02
CA ALA A 40 6.46 -3.73 -8.21
C ALA A 40 7.57 -3.29 -7.26
N CYS A 41 8.23 -4.24 -6.59
CA CYS A 41 9.44 -3.99 -5.81
C CYS A 41 10.51 -3.29 -6.65
N LEU A 42 10.75 -3.75 -7.89
CA LEU A 42 11.70 -3.13 -8.80
C LEU A 42 11.39 -1.65 -9.09
N CYS A 43 10.11 -1.28 -9.12
CA CYS A 43 9.66 0.01 -9.65
C CYS A 43 9.17 1.01 -8.60
N HIS A 44 8.99 0.61 -7.33
CA HIS A 44 8.31 1.43 -6.32
C HIS A 44 8.94 2.82 -6.15
N ASP A 45 10.27 2.89 -6.23
CA ASP A 45 11.06 4.09 -5.92
C ASP A 45 11.73 4.77 -7.12
N LEU A 46 11.30 4.49 -8.36
CA LEU A 46 11.86 5.10 -9.56
C LEU A 46 11.93 6.65 -9.48
N GLY A 47 10.95 7.27 -8.83
CA GLY A 47 10.83 8.71 -8.64
C GLY A 47 11.87 9.35 -7.71
N LYS A 48 12.57 8.56 -6.88
CA LYS A 48 13.71 9.05 -6.07
C LYS A 48 14.89 9.43 -6.96
N GLY A 49 15.10 8.70 -8.05
CA GLY A 49 16.18 8.93 -9.00
C GLY A 49 16.13 10.24 -9.78
N SER A 50 15.03 10.98 -9.66
CA SER A 50 14.84 12.31 -10.24
C SER A 50 14.47 13.36 -9.18
N THR A 51 14.81 13.13 -7.90
CA THR A 51 14.59 14.10 -6.83
C THR A 51 15.54 15.30 -7.00
N PRO A 52 15.03 16.55 -6.98
CA PRO A 52 15.85 17.76 -6.99
C PRO A 52 16.82 17.81 -5.80
N ALA A 53 18.00 18.41 -5.99
CA ALA A 53 19.06 18.43 -4.98
C ALA A 53 18.65 19.13 -3.68
N ASP A 54 17.85 20.19 -3.77
CA ASP A 54 17.28 20.95 -2.65
C ASP A 54 16.21 20.18 -1.85
N VAL A 55 15.71 19.07 -2.39
CA VAL A 55 14.72 18.19 -1.76
C VAL A 55 15.37 16.94 -1.14
N LEU A 56 16.63 16.64 -1.50
CA LEU A 56 17.35 15.50 -0.93
C LEU A 56 17.63 15.69 0.56
N PRO A 57 17.65 14.61 1.36
CA PRO A 57 17.30 13.21 1.04
C PRO A 57 15.83 12.88 1.36
N ARG A 58 14.92 13.87 1.40
CA ARG A 58 13.52 13.67 1.84
C ARG A 58 12.63 13.07 0.75
N HIS A 59 13.00 13.23 -0.51
CA HIS A 59 12.27 12.68 -1.66
C HIS A 59 10.79 13.05 -1.72
N ILE A 60 10.42 14.26 -1.30
CA ILE A 60 9.02 14.71 -1.31
C ILE A 60 8.41 14.52 -2.72
N GLY A 61 7.24 13.90 -2.80
CA GLY A 61 6.52 13.63 -4.04
C GLY A 61 7.13 12.54 -4.94
N HIS A 62 8.00 11.67 -4.42
CA HIS A 62 8.59 10.60 -5.24
C HIS A 62 7.57 9.56 -5.69
N GLU A 63 6.53 9.26 -4.90
CA GLU A 63 5.47 8.29 -5.24
C GLU A 63 4.80 8.65 -6.58
N GLU A 64 4.37 9.91 -6.73
CA GLU A 64 3.74 10.38 -7.96
C GLU A 64 4.73 10.38 -9.15
N ARG A 65 6.01 10.74 -8.90
CA ARG A 65 7.07 10.62 -9.91
C ARG A 65 7.31 9.17 -10.31
N SER A 66 7.35 8.24 -9.36
CA SER A 66 7.50 6.80 -9.60
C SER A 66 6.38 6.29 -10.49
N ALA A 67 5.12 6.64 -10.20
CA ALA A 67 3.97 6.24 -11.02
C ALA A 67 4.07 6.78 -12.46
N ARG A 68 4.51 8.04 -12.65
CA ARG A 68 4.73 8.60 -14.00
C ARG A 68 5.86 7.91 -14.76
N LEU A 69 6.98 7.60 -14.09
CA LEU A 69 8.11 6.92 -14.70
C LEU A 69 7.78 5.46 -15.03
N LEU A 70 7.06 4.78 -14.13
CA LEU A 70 6.59 3.41 -14.31
C LEU A 70 5.81 3.26 -15.62
N ARG A 71 4.90 4.19 -15.96
CA ARG A 71 4.13 4.14 -17.21
C ARG A 71 5.04 4.04 -18.44
N LYS A 72 6.09 4.87 -18.49
CA LYS A 72 7.08 4.86 -19.59
C LYS A 72 7.87 3.55 -19.64
N VAL A 73 8.23 3.00 -18.48
CA VAL A 73 8.92 1.69 -18.40
C VAL A 73 8.02 0.57 -18.91
N CYS A 74 6.78 0.52 -18.43
CA CYS A 74 5.81 -0.51 -18.82
C CYS A 74 5.46 -0.47 -20.30
N GLU A 75 5.30 0.72 -20.88
CA GLU A 75 5.06 0.91 -22.30
C GLU A 75 6.25 0.42 -23.14
N ARG A 76 7.46 0.89 -22.81
CA ARG A 76 8.68 0.54 -23.54
C ARG A 76 8.98 -0.95 -23.51
N LEU A 77 8.77 -1.60 -22.37
CA LEU A 77 9.08 -3.02 -22.16
C LEU A 77 7.90 -3.95 -22.43
N ARG A 78 6.72 -3.41 -22.76
CA ARG A 78 5.47 -4.16 -22.96
C ARG A 78 5.16 -5.10 -21.77
N VAL A 79 5.25 -4.54 -20.58
CA VAL A 79 5.08 -5.28 -19.32
C VAL A 79 3.66 -5.87 -19.24
N PRO A 80 3.49 -7.12 -18.77
CA PRO A 80 2.18 -7.73 -18.52
C PRO A 80 1.26 -6.85 -17.67
N VAL A 81 -0.04 -6.91 -17.96
CA VAL A 81 -1.04 -6.00 -17.35
C VAL A 81 -1.09 -6.14 -15.84
N ASP A 82 -1.02 -7.35 -15.32
CA ASP A 82 -1.01 -7.66 -13.89
C ASP A 82 0.19 -7.02 -13.16
N CYS A 83 1.40 -7.17 -13.71
CA CYS A 83 2.63 -6.57 -13.20
C CYS A 83 2.52 -5.04 -13.21
N ARG A 84 2.05 -4.46 -14.32
CA ARG A 84 1.89 -3.01 -14.47
C ARG A 84 0.89 -2.45 -13.46
N GLU A 85 -0.28 -3.09 -13.32
CA GLU A 85 -1.33 -2.61 -12.42
C GLU A 85 -0.92 -2.70 -10.94
N LEU A 86 -0.25 -3.79 -10.54
CA LEU A 86 0.24 -3.94 -9.17
C LEU A 86 1.33 -2.91 -8.86
N ALA A 87 2.32 -2.78 -9.74
CA ALA A 87 3.40 -1.80 -9.58
C ALA A 87 2.89 -0.36 -9.51
N ASP A 88 1.82 -0.04 -10.25
CA ASP A 88 1.22 1.29 -10.28
C ASP A 88 0.51 1.64 -8.96
N VAL A 89 -0.08 0.66 -8.28
CA VAL A 89 -0.61 0.84 -6.92
C VAL A 89 0.53 1.03 -5.92
N VAL A 90 1.53 0.15 -5.92
CA VAL A 90 2.68 0.22 -5.00
C VAL A 90 3.43 1.53 -5.15
N ALA A 91 3.73 1.96 -6.38
CA ALA A 91 4.42 3.22 -6.64
C ALA A 91 3.68 4.44 -6.06
N ARG A 92 2.34 4.43 -6.06
CA ARG A 92 1.53 5.54 -5.53
C ARG A 92 1.31 5.51 -4.03
N GLU A 93 1.19 4.31 -3.45
CA GLU A 93 0.60 4.16 -2.11
C GLU A 93 1.52 3.48 -1.09
N HIS A 94 2.71 2.98 -1.46
CA HIS A 94 3.59 2.28 -0.51
C HIS A 94 3.91 3.14 0.73
N GLY A 95 4.17 4.44 0.59
CA GLY A 95 4.40 5.33 1.72
C GLY A 95 3.16 5.52 2.61
N ASN A 96 1.96 5.52 2.03
CA ASN A 96 0.70 5.54 2.79
C ASN A 96 0.42 4.21 3.49
N ILE A 97 0.81 3.08 2.89
CA ILE A 97 0.71 1.75 3.50
C ILE A 97 1.66 1.66 4.70
N HIS A 98 2.91 2.10 4.56
CA HIS A 98 3.90 2.13 5.66
C HIS A 98 3.42 2.93 6.87
N ARG A 99 2.84 4.12 6.62
CA ARG A 99 2.31 5.02 7.65
C ARG A 99 0.87 4.73 8.05
N SER A 100 0.29 3.63 7.58
CA SER A 100 -1.13 3.37 7.79
C SER A 100 -1.51 3.23 9.27
N SER A 101 -0.58 2.91 10.16
CA SER A 101 -0.80 2.87 11.61
C SER A 101 -1.33 4.20 12.17
N ASP A 102 -1.02 5.32 11.52
CA ASP A 102 -1.47 6.66 11.93
C ASP A 102 -2.89 7.00 11.43
N PHE A 103 -3.51 6.10 10.65
CA PHE A 103 -4.79 6.37 9.99
C PHE A 103 -5.97 5.92 10.84
N ASN A 104 -6.97 6.80 10.95
CA ASN A 104 -8.29 6.43 11.45
C ASN A 104 -9.05 5.57 10.42
N ALA A 105 -10.17 4.95 10.85
CA ALA A 105 -10.98 4.07 10.01
C ALA A 105 -11.42 4.69 8.68
N ALA A 106 -11.77 5.98 8.67
CA ALA A 106 -12.15 6.68 7.45
C ALA A 106 -10.96 6.84 6.49
N ALA A 107 -9.77 7.13 7.01
CA ALA A 107 -8.55 7.21 6.22
C ALA A 107 -8.10 5.84 5.70
N LEU A 108 -8.24 4.77 6.50
CA LEU A 108 -8.02 3.40 6.07
C LEU A 108 -8.95 3.01 4.92
N LEU A 109 -10.26 3.28 5.05
CA LEU A 109 -11.19 2.97 3.97
C LEU A 109 -10.84 3.73 2.68
N ARG A 110 -10.47 5.01 2.77
CA ARG A 110 -9.99 5.76 1.59
C ARG A 110 -8.73 5.18 0.99
N LEU A 111 -7.79 4.66 1.80
CA LEU A 111 -6.61 3.94 1.29
C LEU A 111 -7.02 2.66 0.55
N LEU A 112 -7.91 1.85 1.12
CA LEU A 112 -8.42 0.64 0.47
C LEU A 112 -9.11 0.94 -0.87
N GLU A 113 -9.89 2.03 -0.94
CA GLU A 113 -10.54 2.48 -2.15
C GLU A 113 -9.52 2.93 -3.23
N ARG A 114 -8.49 3.71 -2.87
CA ARG A 114 -7.42 4.11 -3.81
C ARG A 114 -6.61 2.93 -4.33
N CYS A 115 -6.49 1.86 -3.54
CA CYS A 115 -5.87 0.60 -3.95
C CYS A 115 -6.79 -0.30 -4.80
N ASP A 116 -8.07 0.06 -4.98
CA ASP A 116 -9.14 -0.79 -5.56
C ASP A 116 -9.24 -2.15 -4.83
N ALA A 117 -8.95 -2.15 -3.53
CA ALA A 117 -8.82 -3.37 -2.72
C ALA A 117 -10.15 -4.10 -2.54
N LEU A 118 -11.26 -3.36 -2.47
CA LEU A 118 -12.61 -3.92 -2.31
C LEU A 118 -13.02 -4.80 -3.50
N ARG A 119 -12.62 -4.43 -4.72
CA ARG A 119 -12.89 -5.18 -5.95
C ARG A 119 -11.80 -6.18 -6.29
N LYS A 120 -10.53 -5.89 -5.96
CA LYS A 120 -9.38 -6.76 -6.25
C LYS A 120 -8.63 -7.16 -4.96
N PRO A 121 -9.26 -7.91 -4.03
CA PRO A 121 -8.66 -8.23 -2.73
C PRO A 121 -7.38 -9.05 -2.85
N ALA A 122 -7.31 -10.01 -3.78
CA ALA A 122 -6.11 -10.81 -4.02
C ALA A 122 -4.92 -9.94 -4.48
N ARG A 123 -5.15 -9.00 -5.40
CA ARG A 123 -4.12 -8.04 -5.83
C ARG A 123 -3.67 -7.16 -4.68
N PHE A 124 -4.59 -6.75 -3.80
CA PHE A 124 -4.22 -5.95 -2.62
C PHE A 124 -3.34 -6.74 -1.65
N ALA A 125 -3.60 -8.04 -1.45
CA ALA A 125 -2.70 -8.88 -0.65
C ALA A 125 -1.27 -8.94 -1.25
N GLU A 126 -1.14 -8.96 -2.57
CA GLU A 126 0.16 -8.89 -3.24
C GLU A 126 0.81 -7.49 -3.15
N VAL A 127 0.02 -6.40 -3.21
CA VAL A 127 0.50 -5.03 -2.94
C VAL A 127 1.10 -4.93 -1.53
N LEU A 128 0.44 -5.51 -0.53
CA LEU A 128 0.94 -5.54 0.84
C LEU A 128 2.21 -6.39 0.97
N LEU A 129 2.32 -7.50 0.24
CA LEU A 129 3.56 -8.29 0.19
C LEU A 129 4.72 -7.48 -0.44
N ALA A 130 4.47 -6.69 -1.48
CA ALA A 130 5.50 -5.81 -2.05
C ALA A 130 5.96 -4.75 -1.03
N CYS A 131 5.05 -4.18 -0.25
CA CYS A 131 5.38 -3.21 0.80
C CYS A 131 6.13 -3.87 1.97
N GLU A 132 5.81 -5.11 2.31
CA GLU A 132 6.58 -5.89 3.29
C GLU A 132 8.02 -6.13 2.81
N CYS A 133 8.20 -6.45 1.52
CA CYS A 133 9.52 -6.59 0.93
C CYS A 133 10.31 -5.27 1.00
N ASP A 134 9.65 -4.12 0.77
CA ASP A 134 10.27 -2.79 0.88
C ASP A 134 10.66 -2.44 2.33
N ALA A 135 9.81 -2.76 3.30
CA ALA A 135 10.10 -2.50 4.71
C ALA A 135 11.23 -3.38 5.26
N ARG A 136 11.24 -4.68 4.89
CA ARG A 136 12.23 -5.65 5.35
C ARG A 136 13.49 -5.68 4.50
N GLY A 137 13.44 -5.14 3.28
CA GLY A 137 14.59 -4.96 2.39
C GLY A 137 15.48 -3.77 2.76
N ARG A 138 15.71 -3.56 4.06
CA ARG A 138 16.55 -2.48 4.61
C ARG A 138 17.56 -3.07 5.55
N LEU A 139 18.74 -2.46 5.62
CA LEU A 139 19.86 -3.03 6.37
C LEU A 139 19.54 -3.14 7.87
N GLY A 140 19.52 -4.38 8.37
CA GLY A 140 19.23 -4.68 9.78
C GLY A 140 17.73 -4.82 10.11
N PHE A 141 16.85 -4.78 9.11
CA PHE A 141 15.39 -4.85 9.27
C PHE A 141 14.81 -6.12 8.66
N GLU A 142 15.66 -7.05 8.21
CA GLU A 142 15.28 -8.22 7.41
C GLU A 142 14.31 -9.15 8.15
N GLU A 143 14.39 -9.19 9.48
CA GLU A 143 13.52 -10.00 10.35
C GLU A 143 12.42 -9.19 11.03
N ASN A 144 12.34 -7.88 10.80
CA ASN A 144 11.34 -7.05 11.45
C ASN A 144 9.93 -7.45 11.00
N ALA A 145 9.01 -7.51 11.97
CA ALA A 145 7.60 -7.69 11.67
C ALA A 145 7.06 -6.51 10.84
N TYR A 146 6.12 -6.80 9.95
CA TYR A 146 5.41 -5.80 9.16
C TYR A 146 3.91 -5.81 9.50
N PRO A 147 3.51 -5.24 10.65
CA PRO A 147 2.13 -5.33 11.18
C PRO A 147 1.09 -4.67 10.28
N GLN A 148 1.50 -3.77 9.39
CA GLN A 148 0.63 -3.10 8.42
C GLN A 148 -0.10 -4.12 7.52
N ARG A 149 0.57 -5.22 7.13
CA ARG A 149 -0.03 -6.22 6.25
C ARG A 149 -1.23 -6.94 6.88
N PRO A 150 -1.12 -7.63 8.03
CA PRO A 150 -2.28 -8.29 8.64
C PRO A 150 -3.37 -7.28 9.04
N ARG A 151 -3.00 -6.10 9.55
CA ARG A 151 -3.97 -5.05 9.90
C ARG A 151 -4.80 -4.58 8.70
N LEU A 152 -4.16 -4.26 7.58
CA LEU A 152 -4.87 -3.78 6.39
C LEU A 152 -5.72 -4.88 5.73
N LEU A 153 -5.33 -6.15 5.83
CA LEU A 153 -6.17 -7.28 5.39
C LEU A 153 -7.41 -7.43 6.28
N GLN A 154 -7.29 -7.23 7.59
CA GLN A 154 -8.41 -7.24 8.51
C GLN A 154 -9.37 -6.07 8.25
N ALA A 155 -8.84 -4.86 8.05
CA ALA A 155 -9.65 -3.70 7.69
C ALA A 155 -10.39 -3.92 6.35
N LEU A 156 -9.74 -4.54 5.36
CA LEU A 156 -10.39 -4.92 4.12
C LEU A 156 -11.53 -5.92 4.34
N ALA A 157 -11.29 -6.97 5.13
CA ALA A 157 -12.31 -7.97 5.44
C ALA A 157 -13.53 -7.34 6.14
N ALA A 158 -13.31 -6.42 7.08
CA ALA A 158 -14.37 -5.67 7.75
C ALA A 158 -15.15 -4.77 6.78
N ALA A 159 -14.49 -4.09 5.86
CA ALA A 159 -15.17 -3.29 4.84
C ALA A 159 -15.96 -4.15 3.84
N GLN A 160 -15.52 -5.38 3.58
CA GLN A 160 -16.21 -6.33 2.70
C GLN A 160 -17.40 -7.04 3.36
N SER A 161 -17.44 -7.14 4.69
CA SER A 161 -18.54 -7.78 5.42
C SER A 161 -19.84 -6.95 5.43
N VAL A 162 -19.76 -5.66 5.05
CA VAL A 162 -20.93 -4.78 4.98
C VAL A 162 -21.91 -5.27 3.91
N VAL A 163 -23.13 -5.58 4.33
CA VAL A 163 -24.23 -6.00 3.45
C VAL A 163 -24.78 -4.78 2.69
N THR A 164 -24.13 -4.45 1.58
CA THR A 164 -24.45 -3.24 0.80
C THR A 164 -25.83 -3.28 0.13
N ALA A 165 -26.38 -4.47 -0.12
CA ALA A 165 -27.70 -4.64 -0.73
C ALA A 165 -28.82 -4.09 0.17
N ASP A 166 -28.77 -4.37 1.47
CA ASP A 166 -29.78 -3.90 2.43
C ASP A 166 -29.73 -2.37 2.57
N ILE A 167 -28.53 -1.81 2.62
CA ILE A 167 -28.32 -0.35 2.66
C ILE A 167 -28.89 0.30 1.41
N ALA A 168 -28.63 -0.28 0.24
CA ALA A 168 -29.15 0.22 -1.03
C ALA A 168 -30.69 0.15 -1.09
N ALA A 169 -31.29 -0.96 -0.64
CA ALA A 169 -32.73 -1.15 -0.61
C ALA A 169 -33.42 -0.15 0.33
N GLN A 170 -32.88 0.04 1.55
CA GLN A 170 -33.38 1.03 2.51
C GLN A 170 -33.24 2.46 1.99
N ALA A 171 -32.10 2.79 1.37
CA ALA A 171 -31.88 4.10 0.77
C ALA A 171 -32.87 4.38 -0.37
N GLN A 172 -33.14 3.39 -1.22
CA GLN A 172 -34.12 3.51 -2.30
C GLN A 172 -35.54 3.68 -1.76
N ALA A 173 -35.93 2.93 -0.72
CA ALA A 173 -37.21 3.10 -0.04
C ALA A 173 -37.38 4.51 0.57
N ALA A 174 -36.28 5.12 1.01
CA ALA A 174 -36.24 6.50 1.48
C ALA A 174 -36.15 7.56 0.34
N GLY A 175 -36.29 7.16 -0.93
CA GLY A 175 -36.24 8.05 -2.09
C GLY A 175 -34.82 8.56 -2.42
N LEU A 176 -33.78 7.92 -1.89
CA LEU A 176 -32.38 8.25 -2.18
C LEU A 176 -31.87 7.42 -3.36
N SER A 177 -30.97 7.99 -4.15
CA SER A 177 -30.38 7.32 -5.32
C SER A 177 -28.95 7.78 -5.61
N GLY A 178 -28.24 6.98 -6.41
CA GLY A 178 -26.93 7.31 -6.95
C GLY A 178 -25.91 7.65 -5.86
N PRO A 179 -25.24 8.83 -5.92
CA PRO A 179 -24.18 9.20 -4.98
C PRO A 179 -24.57 9.12 -3.49
N LYS A 180 -25.85 9.36 -3.16
CA LYS A 180 -26.32 9.31 -1.77
C LYS A 180 -26.28 7.89 -1.20
N VAL A 181 -26.62 6.89 -2.02
CA VAL A 181 -26.51 5.47 -1.65
C VAL A 181 -25.04 5.09 -1.44
N GLY A 182 -24.16 5.56 -2.34
CA GLY A 182 -22.71 5.36 -2.22
C GLY A 182 -22.14 5.92 -0.92
N ALA A 183 -22.58 7.11 -0.51
CA ALA A 183 -22.17 7.73 0.76
C ALA A 183 -22.61 6.91 1.98
N LEU A 184 -23.83 6.35 1.97
CA LEU A 184 -24.31 5.49 3.06
C LEU A 184 -23.51 4.19 3.15
N ILE A 185 -23.22 3.56 2.02
CA ILE A 185 -22.38 2.36 1.96
C ILE A 185 -20.96 2.67 2.46
N HIS A 186 -20.38 3.79 2.04
CA HIS A 186 -19.07 4.23 2.51
C HIS A 186 -19.08 4.42 4.03
N GLN A 187 -20.07 5.13 4.57
CA GLN A 187 -20.19 5.36 6.01
C GLN A 187 -20.33 4.04 6.79
N ALA A 188 -21.13 3.09 6.31
CA ALA A 188 -21.28 1.79 6.94
C ALA A 188 -19.95 1.01 6.97
N ARG A 189 -19.15 1.09 5.89
CA ARG A 189 -17.81 0.51 5.84
C ARG A 189 -16.84 1.19 6.80
N VAL A 190 -16.89 2.52 6.93
CA VAL A 190 -16.07 3.23 7.93
C VAL A 190 -16.37 2.72 9.33
N VAL A 191 -17.65 2.53 9.67
CA VAL A 191 -18.06 1.99 10.97
C VAL A 191 -17.55 0.57 11.16
N ALA A 192 -17.70 -0.31 10.16
CA ALA A 192 -17.23 -1.69 10.24
C ALA A 192 -15.71 -1.77 10.44
N VAL A 193 -14.94 -0.94 9.72
CA VAL A 193 -13.48 -0.83 9.90
C VAL A 193 -13.15 -0.32 11.30
N ALA A 194 -13.86 0.70 11.81
CA ALA A 194 -13.62 1.23 13.15
C ALA A 194 -13.82 0.18 14.24
N VAL A 195 -14.87 -0.65 14.13
CA VAL A 195 -15.13 -1.76 15.06
C VAL A 195 -14.00 -2.80 15.00
N ALA A 196 -13.51 -3.12 13.80
CA ALA A 196 -12.43 -4.08 13.63
C ALA A 196 -11.12 -3.60 14.26
N GLU A 197 -10.80 -2.30 14.13
CA GLU A 197 -9.59 -1.71 14.71
C GLU A 197 -9.59 -1.75 16.25
N VAL A 198 -10.73 -1.52 16.91
CA VAL A 198 -10.84 -1.60 18.39
C VAL A 198 -10.67 -3.04 18.90
N GLY A 199 -11.06 -4.03 18.10
CA GLY A 199 -10.87 -5.45 18.44
C GLY A 199 -9.41 -5.92 18.43
N VAL A 200 -8.50 -5.16 17.80
CA VAL A 200 -7.07 -5.46 17.75
C VAL A 200 -6.36 -5.01 19.02
N ASP A 201 -6.69 -3.83 19.53
CA ASP A 201 -6.09 -3.27 20.76
C ASP A 201 -6.46 -4.08 22.02
N GLY A 202 -7.58 -4.80 21.99
CA GLY A 202 -8.05 -5.64 23.11
C GLY A 202 -7.40 -7.03 23.19
N ALA A 203 -6.68 -7.49 22.16
CA ALA A 203 -6.12 -8.84 22.08
C ALA A 203 -4.64 -8.92 22.49
N ASP A 204 -3.91 -7.81 22.49
CA ASP A 204 -2.48 -7.74 22.88
C ASP A 204 -2.24 -7.35 24.35
N GLY A 205 -3.31 -7.27 25.16
CA GLY A 205 -3.23 -6.98 26.60
C GLY A 205 -2.74 -8.13 27.49
N SER A 206 -1.92 -9.07 26.98
CA SER A 206 -1.33 -10.14 27.79
C SER A 206 -0.02 -10.65 27.22
N SER A 207 1.07 -9.93 27.51
CA SER A 207 2.33 -10.51 27.96
C SER A 207 3.15 -9.44 28.66
N LYS A 208 3.71 -9.84 29.82
CA LYS A 208 4.51 -9.05 30.75
C LYS A 208 5.78 -8.49 30.15
#